data_AF-A0A4U8S3Y0-F1
#
_entry.id   AF-A0A4U8S3Y0-F1
#
_cell.length_a   1.000
_cell.length_b   1.000
_cell.length_c   1.000
_cell.angle_alpha   90.00
_cell.angle_beta   90.00
_cell.angle_gamma   90.00
#
_symmetry.space_group_name_H-M   'P 1'
#
loop_
_entity.id
_entity.type
_entity.pdbx_description
1 polymer ?
#
loop_
_entity_poly.entity_id
_entity_poly.type
_entity_poly.pdbx_seq_one_letter_code
_entity_poly.pdbx_strand_id
1 'polypeptide(L)' 'MDICLSADDKYSPMLATTIASILHNADDEDILNLHIISNGISDVNQKKILTLKTIKECNITFYTPPPHDN' A
#
# COMPACT_ATOMS: atom_id res chain seq x y z
N MET A 1 6.29 2.39 -12.57
CA MET A 1 7.17 2.02 -11.44
C MET A 1 6.42 1.08 -10.52
N ASP A 2 7.00 -0.07 -10.23
CA ASP A 2 6.42 -1.09 -9.34
C ASP A 2 7.12 -1.06 -7.98
N ILE A 3 6.33 -0.94 -6.92
CA ILE A 3 6.83 -0.75 -5.55
C ILE A 3 6.18 -1.82 -4.68
N CYS A 4 7.00 -2.67 -4.07
CA CYS A 4 6.55 -3.70 -3.14
C CYS A 4 6.78 -3.24 -1.69
N LEU A 5 5.73 -3.30 -0.89
CA LEU A 5 5.74 -2.98 0.54
C LEU A 5 5.13 -4.16 1.30
N SER A 6 5.55 -4.36 2.54
CA SER A 6 4.93 -5.35 3.43
C SER A 6 4.64 -4.74 4.78
N ALA A 7 3.45 -5.01 5.31
CA ALA A 7 3.05 -4.61 6.65
C ALA A 7 1.95 -5.53 7.17
N ASP A 8 1.82 -5.57 8.50
CA ASP A 8 0.62 -6.05 9.16
C ASP A 8 -0.31 -4.87 9.51
N ASP A 9 -1.44 -5.17 10.18
CA ASP A 9 -2.40 -4.13 10.58
C ASP A 9 -1.81 -3.09 11.55
N LYS A 10 -0.85 -3.46 12.41
CA LYS A 10 -0.23 -2.54 13.37
C LYS A 10 0.67 -1.51 12.68
N TYR A 11 1.33 -1.92 11.60
CA TYR A 11 2.19 -1.05 10.80
C TYR A 11 1.44 -0.32 9.68
N SER A 12 0.12 -0.52 9.55
CA SER A 12 -0.68 0.15 8.52
C SER A 12 -0.57 1.69 8.53
N PRO A 13 -0.41 2.39 9.69
CA PRO A 13 -0.19 3.84 9.67
C PRO A 13 1.16 4.22 9.06
N MET A 14 2.23 3.49 9.38
CA MET A 14 3.57 3.74 8.81
C MET A 14 3.61 3.40 7.32
N LEU A 15 2.93 2.34 6.90
CA LEU A 15 2.71 2.00 5.50
C LEU A 15 2.01 3.15 4.78
N ALA A 16 0.93 3.69 5.36
CA ALA A 16 0.19 4.81 4.79
C ALA A 16 1.06 6.08 4.66
N THR A 17 1.87 6.41 5.67
CA THR A 17 2.82 7.53 5.59
C THR A 17 3.85 7.33 4.47
N THR A 18 4.37 6.11 4.33
CA THR A 18 5.33 5.77 3.25
C THR A 18 4.69 5.94 1.88
N ILE A 19 3.47 5.41 1.69
CA ILE A 19 2.72 5.56 0.44
C ILE A 19 2.44 7.04 0.16
N ALA A 20 1.97 7.81 1.15
CA ALA A 20 1.70 9.23 0.96
C ALA A 20 2.95 10.01 0.53
N SER A 21 4.11 9.71 1.11
CA SER A 21 5.39 10.30 0.72
C SER A 21 5.78 9.94 -0.71
N ILE A 22 5.59 8.68 -1.12
CA ILE A 22 5.85 8.24 -2.50
C ILE A 22 4.94 9.00 -3.47
N LEU A 23 3.63 9.03 -3.20
CA LEU A 23 2.66 9.67 -4.08
C LEU A 23 2.90 11.19 -4.22
N HIS A 24 3.32 11.86 -3.13
CA HIS A 24 3.57 13.29 -3.12
C HIS A 24 4.84 13.72 -3.88
N ASN A 25 5.82 12.82 -4.00
CA ASN A 25 7.12 13.12 -4.62
C ASN A 25 7.30 12.47 -6.01
N ALA A 26 6.30 11.73 -6.50
CA ALA A 26 6.34 11.15 -7.84
C ALA A 26 6.06 12.21 -8.91
N ASP A 27 6.72 12.08 -10.06
CA ASP A 27 6.51 12.98 -11.18
C ASP A 27 5.10 12.78 -11.77
N ASP A 28 4.55 13.78 -12.45
CA ASP A 28 3.18 13.72 -12.97
C ASP A 28 2.98 12.57 -13.97
N GLU A 29 4.01 12.27 -14.77
CA GLU A 29 4.01 11.18 -15.75
C GLU A 29 4.19 9.79 -15.15
N ASP A 30 4.54 9.68 -13.86
CA ASP A 30 4.76 8.38 -13.21
C ASP A 30 3.46 7.59 -13.07
N ILE A 31 3.47 6.36 -13.61
CA ILE A 31 2.46 5.34 -13.35
C ILE A 31 2.94 4.47 -12.19
N LEU A 32 2.26 4.56 -11.04
CA LEU A 32 2.66 3.88 -9.80
C LEU A 32 1.81 2.64 -9.54
N ASN A 33 2.47 1.49 -9.36
CA ASN A 33 1.86 0.23 -8.96
C ASN A 33 2.39 -0.21 -7.59
N LEU A 34 1.56 -0.09 -6.57
CA LEU A 34 1.86 -0.43 -5.18
C LEU A 34 1.36 -1.84 -4.87
N HIS A 35 2.29 -2.75 -4.58
CA HIS A 35 2.03 -4.13 -4.19
C HIS A 35 2.23 -4.28 -2.68
N ILE A 36 1.13 -4.45 -1.94
CA ILE A 36 1.15 -4.53 -0.48
C ILE A 36 1.01 -6.00 -0.06
N ILE A 37 2.09 -6.62 0.41
CA ILE A 37 2.04 -7.94 1.05
C ILE A 37 1.52 -7.74 2.49
N SER A 38 0.25 -8.08 2.69
CA SER A 38 -0.50 -7.85 3.91
C SER A 38 -0.54 -9.13 4.75
N ASN A 39 -0.02 -9.06 5.98
CA ASN A 39 -0.25 -10.09 7.00
C ASN A 39 -1.48 -9.72 7.85
N GLY A 40 -2.65 -9.62 7.21
CA GLY A 40 -3.91 -9.37 7.90
C GLY A 40 -4.22 -7.90 8.23
N ILE A 41 -3.83 -6.94 7.36
CA ILE A 41 -4.34 -5.56 7.44
C ILE A 41 -5.87 -5.59 7.33
N SER A 42 -6.55 -5.00 8.29
CA SER A 42 -8.01 -4.95 8.38
C SER A 42 -8.63 -4.18 7.21
N ASP A 43 -9.86 -4.54 6.85
CA ASP A 43 -10.61 -3.84 5.78
C ASP A 43 -10.74 -2.34 6.03
N VAL A 44 -10.87 -1.93 7.29
CA VAL A 44 -10.93 -0.51 7.68
C VAL A 44 -9.62 0.20 7.32
N ASN A 45 -8.48 -0.41 7.62
CA ASN A 45 -7.18 0.17 7.32
C ASN A 45 -6.85 0.09 5.83
N GLN A 46 -7.24 -0.98 5.13
CA GLN A 46 -7.13 -1.06 3.66
C GLN A 46 -7.94 0.06 2.99
N LYS A 47 -9.19 0.29 3.42
CA LYS A 47 -10.02 1.40 2.91
C LYS A 47 -9.35 2.76 3.12
N LYS A 48 -8.77 3.01 4.31
CA LYS A 48 -8.02 4.24 4.58
C LYS A 48 -6.81 4.38 3.65
N ILE A 49 -6.02 3.32 3.44
CA ILE A 49 -4.89 3.32 2.51
C ILE A 49 -5.36 3.64 1.08
N LEU A 50 -6.47 3.06 0.64
CA LEU A 50 -7.04 3.33 -0.69
C LEU A 50 -7.47 4.79 -0.88
N THR A 51 -7.80 5.52 0.20
CA THR A 51 -8.10 6.97 0.09
C THR A 51 -6.88 7.82 -0.30
N LEU A 52 -5.66 7.29 -0.15
CA LEU A 52 -4.43 8.00 -0.52
C LEU A 52 -4.30 8.22 -2.04
N LYS A 53 -5.09 7.51 -2.86
CA LYS A 53 -5.22 7.77 -4.30
C LYS A 53 -5.65 9.20 -4.62
N THR A 54 -6.21 9.92 -3.66
CA THR A 54 -6.55 11.34 -3.79
C THR A 54 -5.32 12.26 -3.87
N ILE A 55 -4.14 11.81 -3.43
CA ILE A 55 -2.87 12.56 -3.55
C ILE A 55 -2.36 12.49 -5.00
N LYS A 56 -2.34 11.28 -5.58
CA LYS A 56 -2.00 11.00 -6.97
C LYS A 56 -2.66 9.68 -7.36
N GLU A 57 -3.23 9.61 -8.56
CA GLU A 57 -3.82 8.38 -9.07
C GLU A 57 -2.77 7.27 -9.16
N CYS A 58 -3.09 6.10 -8.61
CA CYS A 58 -2.17 4.96 -8.56
C CYS A 58 -2.92 3.63 -8.44
N ASN A 59 -2.23 2.55 -8.77
CA ASN A 59 -2.72 1.19 -8.57
C ASN A 59 -2.24 0.69 -7.19
N ILE A 60 -3.15 0.13 -6.40
CA ILE A 60 -2.84 -0.48 -5.10
C ILE A 60 -3.45 -1.88 -5.09
N THR A 61 -2.64 -2.90 -4.87
CA THR A 61 -3.09 -4.30 -4.76
C THR A 61 -2.57 -4.91 -3.48
N PHE A 62 -3.48 -5.53 -2.71
CA PHE A 62 -3.14 -6.26 -1.49
C PHE A 62 -2.97 -7.75 -1.80
N TYR A 63 -1.90 -8.33 -1.28
CA TYR A 63 -1.59 -9.76 -1.41
C TYR A 63 -1.56 -10.37 -0.01
N THR A 64 -2.27 -11.48 0.17
CA THR A 64 -2.15 -12.30 1.37
C THR A 64 -1.14 -13.41 1.09
N PRO A 65 -0.02 -13.50 1.85
CA PRO A 65 0.91 -14.60 1.67
C PRO A 65 0.21 -15.93 1.98
N PRO A 66 0.60 -17.04 1.30
CA PRO A 66 0.06 -18.35 1.61
C PRO A 66 0.35 -18.71 3.08
N PRO A 67 -0.51 -19.49 3.74
CA PRO A 67 -0.23 -19.98 5.09
C PRO A 67 1.11 -20.72 5.09
N HIS A 68 1.93 -20.47 6.11
CA HIS A 68 3.13 -21.26 6.34
C HIS A 68 2.69 -22.62 6.88
N ASP A 69 2.81 -23.68 6.08
CA ASP A 69 2.73 -25.05 6.56
C ASP A 69 3.87 -25.27 7.57
N ASN A 70 3.51 -25.52 8.83
CA ASN A 70 4.44 -25.95 9.89
C ASN A 70 4.60 -27.47 9.86
#